data_AF-A0AAW0VUI7-F1
#
_entry.id   AF-A0AAW0VUI7-F1
#
_cell.length_a   1.000
_cell.length_b   1.000
_cell.length_c   1.000
_cell.angle_alpha   90.00
_cell.angle_beta   90.00
_cell.angle_gamma   90.00
#
_symmetry.space_group_name_H-M   'P 1'
#
loop_
_entity.id
_entity.type
_entity.pdbx_description
1 polymer ?
#
loop_
_entity_poly.entity_id
_entity_poly.type
_entity_poly.pdbx_seq_one_letter_code
_entity_poly.pdbx_strand_id
1 'polypeptide(L)'
;LSALITGATLGERTSMEEIITQFVTSGDITKQCMTLLWERFTKTLSDTTDDEARSALVLLAMCANSEASIISSNISVLINSGLGERGEQDLALAKETCTALLKLAVPKPKTDAPTAPYRLDRNHEIFERLGKILVKCLTVLQDRQYSPMAVEAVSTIYALAEHPDLICGEIIKEMSKVMLDLHNEDPEPESECTQSQ
;
A
#
# COMPACT_ATOMS: atom_id res chain seq x y z
N LEU A 1 -16.22 -14.00 4.17
CA LEU A 1 -14.81 -13.65 4.47
C LEU A 1 -14.62 -12.14 4.53
N SER A 2 -14.97 -11.38 3.49
CA SER A 2 -14.84 -9.90 3.50
C SER A 2 -15.51 -9.22 4.70
N ALA A 3 -16.74 -9.61 5.05
CA ALA A 3 -17.46 -9.05 6.20
C ALA A 3 -16.82 -9.32 7.57
N LEU A 4 -15.92 -10.31 7.68
CA LEU A 4 -15.25 -10.64 8.95
C LEU A 4 -13.98 -9.81 9.16
N ILE A 5 -13.40 -9.21 8.10
CA ILE A 5 -12.14 -8.46 8.17
C ILE A 5 -12.34 -7.01 8.64
N THR A 6 -13.53 -6.45 8.38
CA THR A 6 -13.83 -5.03 8.59
C THR A 6 -14.02 -4.65 10.07
N GLY A 7 -14.31 -5.62 10.96
CA GLY A 7 -14.55 -5.39 12.39
C GLY A 7 -13.66 -6.17 13.36
N ALA A 8 -12.68 -6.93 12.85
CA ALA A 8 -11.83 -7.78 13.68
C ALA A 8 -10.74 -6.99 14.42
N THR A 9 -10.51 -7.34 15.69
CA THR A 9 -9.35 -6.92 16.47
C THR A 9 -8.04 -7.43 15.86
N LEU A 10 -6.90 -6.87 16.30
CA LEU A 10 -5.59 -7.31 15.82
C LEU A 10 -5.37 -8.82 16.04
N GLY A 11 -5.75 -9.35 17.21
CA GLY A 11 -5.62 -10.78 17.51
C GLY A 11 -6.53 -11.68 16.65
N GLU A 12 -7.74 -11.22 16.35
CA GLU A 12 -8.66 -11.92 15.44
C GLU A 12 -8.15 -11.90 14.01
N ARG A 13 -7.55 -10.78 13.56
CA ARG A 13 -6.89 -10.70 12.24
C ARG A 13 -5.74 -11.69 12.13
N THR A 14 -4.86 -11.76 13.13
CA THR A 14 -3.76 -12.73 13.13
C THR A 14 -4.27 -14.17 13.11
N SER A 15 -5.29 -14.48 13.92
CA SER A 15 -5.90 -15.81 13.95
C SER A 15 -6.52 -16.18 12.60
N MET A 16 -7.16 -15.21 11.93
CA MET A 16 -7.76 -15.40 10.62
C MET A 16 -6.71 -15.62 9.52
N GLU A 17 -5.60 -14.87 9.56
CA GLU A 17 -4.49 -15.02 8.62
C GLU A 17 -3.93 -16.45 8.65
N GLU A 18 -3.80 -17.04 9.84
CA GLU A 18 -3.38 -18.43 10.01
C GLU A 18 -4.43 -19.43 9.45
N ILE A 19 -5.72 -19.23 9.74
CA ILE A 19 -6.79 -20.07 9.21
C ILE A 19 -6.83 -20.04 7.67
N ILE A 20 -6.70 -18.85 7.07
CA ILE A 20 -6.67 -18.71 5.61
C ILE A 20 -5.46 -19.42 5.03
N THR A 21 -4.29 -19.30 5.67
CA THR A 21 -3.06 -20.00 5.26
C THR A 21 -3.28 -21.53 5.26
N GLN A 22 -3.96 -22.06 6.27
CA GLN A 22 -4.31 -23.48 6.35
C GLN A 22 -5.28 -23.89 5.23
N PHE A 23 -6.32 -23.10 4.94
CA PHE A 23 -7.27 -23.39 3.87
C PHE A 23 -6.65 -23.33 2.47
N VAL A 24 -5.68 -22.45 2.23
CA VAL A 24 -4.91 -22.48 0.98
C VAL A 24 -4.08 -23.76 0.90
N THR A 25 -3.41 -24.14 1.99
CA THR A 25 -2.55 -25.33 2.04
C THR A 25 -3.34 -26.63 1.89
N SER A 26 -4.55 -26.70 2.45
CA SER A 26 -5.48 -27.83 2.33
C SER A 26 -6.18 -27.89 0.97
N GLY A 27 -6.07 -26.85 0.14
CA GLY A 27 -6.72 -26.77 -1.17
C GLY A 27 -8.20 -26.37 -1.13
N ASP A 28 -8.72 -25.97 0.04
CA ASP A 28 -10.10 -25.50 0.21
C ASP A 28 -10.33 -24.17 -0.51
N ILE A 29 -9.30 -23.31 -0.56
CA ILE A 29 -9.30 -22.10 -1.38
C ILE A 29 -8.79 -22.45 -2.78
N THR A 30 -9.74 -22.65 -3.69
CA THR A 30 -9.45 -22.99 -5.08
C THR A 30 -8.90 -21.78 -5.86
N LYS A 31 -8.24 -22.06 -6.99
CA LYS A 31 -7.81 -21.01 -7.93
C LYS A 31 -8.97 -20.13 -8.43
N GLN A 32 -10.17 -20.70 -8.58
CA GLN A 32 -11.36 -19.94 -8.97
C GLN A 32 -11.73 -18.90 -7.90
N CYS A 33 -11.60 -19.25 -6.61
CA CYS A 33 -11.80 -18.29 -5.53
C CYS A 33 -10.77 -17.15 -5.59
N MET A 34 -9.50 -17.45 -5.90
CA MET A 34 -8.47 -16.42 -6.08
C MET A 34 -8.78 -15.49 -7.26
N THR A 35 -9.22 -16.03 -8.40
CA THR A 35 -9.65 -15.23 -9.56
C THR A 35 -10.79 -14.29 -9.16
N LEU A 36 -11.80 -14.79 -8.45
CA LEU A 36 -12.92 -13.97 -7.98
C LEU A 36 -12.47 -12.85 -7.03
N LEU A 37 -11.50 -13.12 -6.15
CA LEU A 37 -10.93 -12.10 -5.27
C LEU A 37 -10.21 -11.01 -6.08
N TRP A 38 -9.46 -11.37 -7.11
CA TRP A 38 -8.84 -10.41 -8.01
C TRP A 38 -9.88 -9.57 -8.75
N GLU A 39 -10.93 -10.18 -9.29
CA GLU A 39 -12.02 -9.47 -9.97
C GLU A 39 -12.77 -8.49 -9.05
N ARG A 40 -12.94 -8.84 -7.77
CA ARG A 40 -13.46 -7.93 -6.74
C ARG A 40 -12.49 -6.79 -6.46
N PHE A 41 -11.21 -7.08 -6.29
CA PHE A 41 -10.19 -6.06 -6.05
C PHE A 41 -10.13 -5.04 -7.20
N THR A 42 -10.14 -5.50 -8.44
CA THR A 42 -10.12 -4.64 -9.64
C THR A 42 -11.47 -3.98 -9.93
N LYS A 43 -12.51 -4.27 -9.13
CA LYS A 43 -13.90 -3.85 -9.38
C LYS A 43 -14.40 -4.22 -10.79
N THR A 44 -13.91 -5.32 -11.34
CA THR A 44 -14.44 -5.86 -12.61
C THR A 44 -15.89 -6.34 -12.41
N LEU A 45 -16.22 -6.77 -11.20
CA LEU A 45 -17.59 -7.07 -10.80
C LEU A 45 -18.32 -5.78 -10.44
N SER A 46 -19.34 -5.45 -11.23
CA SER A 46 -20.09 -4.18 -11.18
C SER A 46 -20.73 -3.83 -9.83
N ASP A 47 -20.99 -4.83 -8.99
CA ASP A 47 -21.66 -4.66 -7.70
C ASP A 47 -20.68 -4.55 -6.52
N THR A 48 -19.38 -4.43 -6.78
CA THR A 48 -18.36 -4.45 -5.72
C THR A 48 -18.19 -3.08 -5.06
N THR A 49 -18.45 -3.03 -3.77
CA THR A 49 -18.18 -1.85 -2.93
C THR A 49 -16.68 -1.64 -2.68
N ASP A 50 -16.28 -0.43 -2.28
CA ASP A 50 -14.87 -0.16 -1.91
C ASP A 50 -14.38 -1.03 -0.75
N ASP A 51 -15.25 -1.26 0.23
CA ASP A 51 -14.95 -2.12 1.37
C ASP A 51 -14.75 -3.58 0.95
N GLU A 52 -15.54 -4.08 0.00
CA GLU A 52 -15.39 -5.43 -0.53
C GLU A 52 -14.11 -5.56 -1.37
N ALA A 53 -13.78 -4.55 -2.19
CA ALA A 53 -12.55 -4.54 -2.97
C ALA A 53 -11.32 -4.54 -2.06
N ARG A 54 -11.31 -3.71 -1.01
CA ARG A 54 -10.22 -3.66 -0.03
C ARG A 54 -10.13 -4.97 0.78
N SER A 55 -11.26 -5.53 1.18
CA SER A 55 -11.28 -6.82 1.88
C SER A 55 -10.79 -7.97 1.00
N ALA A 56 -11.09 -7.93 -0.30
CA ALA A 56 -10.59 -8.91 -1.25
C ALA A 56 -9.06 -8.86 -1.36
N LEU A 57 -8.48 -7.65 -1.39
CA LEU A 57 -7.03 -7.47 -1.36
C LEU A 57 -6.38 -8.02 -0.07
N VAL A 58 -6.97 -7.74 1.10
CA VAL A 58 -6.48 -8.29 2.37
C VAL A 58 -6.50 -9.82 2.35
N LEU A 59 -7.57 -10.43 1.83
CA LEU A 59 -7.64 -11.89 1.68
C LEU A 59 -6.57 -12.44 0.74
N LEU A 60 -6.31 -11.77 -0.39
CA LEU A 60 -5.24 -12.15 -1.30
C LEU A 60 -3.86 -12.09 -0.62
N ALA A 61 -3.61 -11.05 0.18
CA ALA A 61 -2.38 -10.91 0.95
C ALA A 61 -2.22 -12.02 2.01
N MET A 62 -3.31 -12.42 2.68
CA MET A 62 -3.29 -13.55 3.62
C MET A 62 -3.03 -14.88 2.91
N CYS A 63 -3.65 -15.10 1.74
CA CYS A 63 -3.40 -16.30 0.93
C CYS A 63 -1.93 -16.40 0.50
N ALA A 64 -1.30 -15.25 0.23
CA ALA A 64 0.09 -15.17 -0.19
C ALA A 64 1.10 -15.67 0.85
N ASN A 65 0.71 -15.82 2.12
CA ASN A 65 1.55 -16.44 3.15
C ASN A 65 1.81 -17.92 2.87
N SER A 66 0.83 -18.62 2.30
CA SER A 66 0.98 -20.01 1.87
C SER A 66 1.68 -20.07 0.51
N GLU A 67 1.28 -19.19 -0.43
CA GLU A 67 1.79 -19.20 -1.80
C GLU A 67 2.08 -17.77 -2.32
N ALA A 68 3.34 -17.33 -2.24
CA ALA A 68 3.77 -16.01 -2.72
C ALA A 68 3.57 -15.78 -4.25
N SER A 69 3.32 -16.85 -5.02
CA SER A 69 3.00 -16.77 -6.46
C SER A 69 1.74 -15.93 -6.72
N ILE A 70 0.81 -15.91 -5.76
CA ILE A 70 -0.48 -15.22 -5.84
C ILE A 70 -0.27 -13.73 -6.08
N ILE A 71 0.68 -13.12 -5.36
CA ILE A 71 1.02 -11.70 -5.49
C ILE A 71 2.06 -11.47 -6.57
N SER A 72 3.13 -12.27 -6.60
CA SER A 72 4.24 -12.05 -7.55
C SER A 72 3.82 -12.15 -9.02
N SER A 73 2.78 -12.93 -9.34
CA SER A 73 2.25 -13.02 -10.71
C SER A 73 1.37 -11.83 -11.11
N ASN A 74 0.93 -11.00 -10.15
CA ASN A 74 -0.08 -9.96 -10.34
C ASN A 74 0.38 -8.57 -9.85
N ILE A 75 1.68 -8.33 -9.77
CA ILE A 75 2.27 -7.07 -9.28
C ILE A 75 1.71 -5.87 -10.06
N SER A 76 1.63 -5.96 -11.39
CA SER A 76 1.08 -4.87 -12.23
C SER A 76 -0.38 -4.54 -11.90
N VAL A 77 -1.18 -5.52 -11.48
CA VAL A 77 -2.58 -5.31 -11.09
C VAL A 77 -2.64 -4.52 -9.78
N LEU A 78 -1.78 -4.84 -8.81
CA LEU A 78 -1.64 -4.10 -7.55
C LEU A 78 -1.21 -2.65 -7.78
N ILE A 79 -0.23 -2.43 -8.66
CA ILE A 79 0.24 -1.07 -8.99
C ILE A 79 -0.91 -0.27 -9.62
N ASN A 80 -1.53 -0.80 -10.68
CA ASN A 80 -2.53 -0.07 -11.44
C ASN A 80 -3.82 0.20 -10.65
N SER A 81 -4.29 -0.79 -9.88
CA SER A 81 -5.56 -0.68 -9.15
C SER A 81 -5.40 -0.13 -7.74
N GLY A 82 -4.31 -0.46 -7.06
CA GLY A 82 -4.08 -0.16 -5.64
C GLY A 82 -3.19 1.06 -5.38
N LEU A 83 -2.24 1.34 -6.29
CA LEU A 83 -1.37 2.54 -6.23
C LEU A 83 -1.63 3.52 -7.39
N GLY A 84 -2.67 3.27 -8.19
CA GLY A 84 -3.15 4.18 -9.23
C GLY A 84 -4.11 5.23 -8.67
N GLU A 85 -5.02 5.71 -9.51
CA GLU A 85 -5.99 6.77 -9.16
C GLU A 85 -6.81 6.43 -7.91
N ARG A 86 -7.22 5.16 -7.76
CA ARG A 86 -7.97 4.70 -6.57
C ARG A 86 -7.14 4.77 -5.29
N GLY A 87 -5.85 4.45 -5.36
CA GLY A 87 -4.95 4.54 -4.20
C GLY A 87 -4.66 5.99 -3.80
N GLU A 88 -4.65 6.91 -4.77
CA GLU A 88 -4.55 8.35 -4.49
C GLU A 88 -5.81 8.92 -3.80
N GLN A 89 -6.97 8.25 -3.93
CA GLN A 89 -8.25 8.66 -3.34
C GLN A 89 -8.59 7.91 -2.04
N ASP A 90 -8.18 6.64 -1.92
CA ASP A 90 -8.36 5.80 -0.73
C ASP A 90 -6.99 5.35 -0.19
N LEU A 91 -6.49 6.06 0.82
CA LEU A 91 -5.22 5.74 1.47
C LEU A 91 -5.24 4.41 2.24
N ALA A 92 -6.42 3.93 2.66
CA ALA A 92 -6.54 2.62 3.25
C ALA A 92 -6.31 1.52 2.20
N LEU A 93 -6.79 1.71 0.96
CA LEU A 93 -6.49 0.81 -0.16
C LEU A 93 -4.99 0.82 -0.50
N ALA A 94 -4.37 2.01 -0.57
CA ALA A 94 -2.94 2.13 -0.82
C ALA A 94 -2.11 1.43 0.27
N LYS A 95 -2.50 1.58 1.55
CA LYS A 95 -1.87 0.87 2.68
C LYS A 95 -1.98 -0.64 2.53
N GLU A 96 -3.17 -1.18 2.29
CA GLU A 96 -3.34 -2.64 2.13
C GLU A 96 -2.61 -3.16 0.88
N THR A 97 -2.43 -2.33 -0.15
CA THR A 97 -1.62 -2.67 -1.34
C THR A 97 -0.14 -2.78 -0.98
N CYS A 98 0.38 -1.87 -0.15
CA CYS A 98 1.72 -1.96 0.41
C CYS A 98 1.90 -3.25 1.25
N THR A 99 0.93 -3.57 2.13
CA THR A 99 0.93 -4.82 2.90
C THR A 99 0.99 -6.06 2.01
N ALA A 100 0.25 -6.07 0.90
CA ALA A 100 0.29 -7.16 -0.06
C ALA A 100 1.65 -7.26 -0.77
N LEU A 101 2.24 -6.13 -1.20
CA LEU A 101 3.56 -6.08 -1.82
C LEU A 101 4.67 -6.55 -0.88
N LEU A 102 4.57 -6.26 0.42
CA LEU A 102 5.53 -6.73 1.42
C LEU A 102 5.61 -8.26 1.50
N LYS A 103 4.57 -9.00 1.08
CA LYS A 103 4.62 -10.47 0.99
C LYS A 103 5.66 -10.97 -0.02
N LEU A 104 6.09 -10.13 -0.97
CA LEU A 104 7.18 -10.44 -1.91
C LEU A 104 8.56 -10.43 -1.24
N ALA A 105 8.73 -9.62 -0.20
CA ALA A 105 9.99 -9.49 0.53
C ALA A 105 10.23 -10.64 1.51
N VAL A 106 9.17 -11.36 1.90
CA VAL A 106 9.27 -12.46 2.87
C VAL A 106 10.03 -13.63 2.22
N PRO A 107 11.20 -14.03 2.74
CA PRO A 107 11.95 -15.13 2.18
C PRO A 107 11.16 -16.43 2.30
N LYS A 108 11.11 -17.20 1.22
CA LYS A 108 10.46 -18.52 1.19
C LYS A 108 11.08 -19.41 2.27
N PRO A 109 10.30 -19.96 3.22
CA PRO A 109 10.82 -21.01 4.08
C PRO A 109 10.84 -22.31 3.29
N LYS A 110 12.04 -22.73 2.83
CA LYS A 110 12.60 -24.09 3.02
C LYS A 110 13.67 -24.48 1.99
N THR A 111 14.64 -25.24 2.52
CA THR A 111 15.60 -26.14 1.84
C THR A 111 16.74 -25.49 1.02
N ASP A 112 17.92 -25.45 1.65
CA ASP A 112 19.26 -25.59 1.06
C ASP A 112 19.90 -24.49 0.20
N ALA A 113 19.37 -23.27 0.14
CA ALA A 113 20.15 -22.15 -0.38
C ALA A 113 19.79 -20.79 0.25
N PRO A 114 20.77 -19.88 0.43
CA PRO A 114 20.47 -18.48 0.73
C PRO A 114 19.84 -17.84 -0.51
N THR A 115 18.51 -17.91 -0.61
CA THR A 115 17.77 -17.16 -1.62
C THR A 115 18.02 -15.67 -1.39
N ALA A 116 18.63 -15.00 -2.36
CA ALA A 116 18.81 -13.56 -2.31
C ALA A 116 17.45 -12.87 -2.12
N PRO A 117 17.37 -11.79 -1.32
CA PRO A 117 16.13 -11.05 -1.12
C PRO A 117 15.59 -10.59 -2.46
N TYR A 118 14.28 -10.74 -2.67
CA TYR A 118 13.61 -10.23 -3.86
C TYR A 118 13.70 -8.70 -3.84
N ARG A 119 14.55 -8.14 -4.70
CA ARG A 119 14.75 -6.70 -4.83
C ARG A 119 14.49 -6.24 -6.25
N LEU A 120 13.99 -5.01 -6.34
CA LEU A 120 13.62 -4.33 -7.56
C LEU A 120 14.59 -3.17 -7.82
N ASP A 121 14.78 -2.89 -9.11
CA ASP A 121 15.53 -1.73 -9.55
C ASP A 121 14.90 -0.45 -9.01
N ARG A 122 15.74 0.55 -8.75
CA ARG A 122 15.32 1.85 -8.22
C ARG A 122 14.24 2.52 -9.07
N ASN A 123 14.25 2.33 -10.39
CA ASN A 123 13.31 3.00 -11.31
C ASN A 123 12.02 2.20 -11.52
N HIS A 124 11.76 1.21 -10.67
CA HIS A 124 10.53 0.43 -10.77
C HIS A 124 9.30 1.29 -10.44
N GLU A 125 8.22 1.13 -11.22
CA GLU A 125 7.00 1.95 -11.15
C GLU A 125 6.38 2.01 -9.73
N ILE A 126 6.52 0.94 -8.93
CA ILE A 126 6.05 0.90 -7.54
C ILE A 126 6.57 2.11 -6.75
N PHE A 127 7.86 2.41 -6.86
CA PHE A 127 8.50 3.46 -6.05
C PHE A 127 8.10 4.85 -6.53
N GLU A 128 7.94 5.04 -7.84
CA GLU A 128 7.41 6.28 -8.41
C GLU A 128 5.98 6.55 -7.92
N ARG A 129 5.10 5.53 -7.97
CA ARG A 129 3.70 5.64 -7.52
C ARG A 129 3.60 5.92 -6.03
N LEU A 130 4.38 5.21 -5.20
CA LEU A 130 4.43 5.44 -3.76
C LEU A 130 4.93 6.85 -3.43
N GLY A 131 5.99 7.30 -4.09
CA GLY A 131 6.51 8.66 -3.93
C GLY A 131 5.45 9.72 -4.27
N LYS A 132 4.73 9.53 -5.38
CA LYS A 132 3.64 10.43 -5.79
C LYS A 132 2.51 10.48 -4.75
N ILE A 133 2.06 9.34 -4.25
CA ILE A 133 1.01 9.27 -3.22
C ILE A 133 1.48 9.96 -1.93
N LEU A 134 2.70 9.67 -1.47
CA LEU A 134 3.28 10.28 -0.27
C LEU A 134 3.34 11.81 -0.37
N VAL A 135 3.83 12.34 -1.48
CA VAL A 135 3.95 13.79 -1.69
C VAL A 135 2.58 14.45 -1.85
N LYS A 136 1.69 13.89 -2.68
CA LYS A 136 0.38 14.48 -2.99
C LYS A 136 -0.54 14.49 -1.77
N CYS A 137 -0.54 13.41 -0.98
CA CYS A 137 -1.46 13.27 0.15
C CYS A 137 -0.93 13.93 1.44
N LEU A 138 0.31 14.39 1.45
CA LEU A 138 0.90 15.15 2.56
C LEU A 138 0.08 16.39 2.93
N THR A 139 -0.52 17.05 1.94
CA THR A 139 -1.27 18.30 2.13
C THR A 139 -2.70 18.06 2.66
N VAL A 140 -3.16 16.80 2.67
CA VAL A 140 -4.47 16.41 3.18
C VAL A 140 -4.36 16.09 4.69
N LEU A 141 -4.06 17.12 5.49
CA LEU A 141 -3.76 17.01 6.92
C LEU A 141 -4.88 16.40 7.79
N GLN A 142 -6.10 16.29 7.26
CA GLN A 142 -7.25 15.73 7.98
C GLN A 142 -7.40 14.21 7.83
N ASP A 143 -6.66 13.57 6.91
CA ASP A 143 -6.78 12.13 6.71
C ASP A 143 -5.97 11.33 7.74
N ARG A 144 -6.68 10.67 8.66
CA ARG A 144 -6.08 9.79 9.67
C ARG A 144 -5.39 8.56 9.07
N GLN A 145 -5.70 8.19 7.83
CA GLN A 145 -5.07 7.06 7.12
C GLN A 145 -3.72 7.40 6.50
N TYR A 146 -3.36 8.69 6.39
CA TYR A 146 -2.08 9.08 5.80
C TYR A 146 -0.89 8.51 6.56
N SER A 147 -0.85 8.67 7.89
CA SER A 147 0.27 8.19 8.70
C SER A 147 0.44 6.65 8.63
N PRO A 148 -0.60 5.83 8.84
CA PRO A 148 -0.51 4.38 8.62
C PRO A 148 -0.08 4.00 7.20
N MET A 149 -0.61 4.67 6.17
CA MET A 149 -0.23 4.43 4.78
C MET A 149 1.24 4.76 4.54
N ALA A 150 1.73 5.89 5.07
CA ALA A 150 3.10 6.33 4.88
C ALA A 150 4.12 5.39 5.51
N VAL A 151 3.82 4.87 6.71
CA VAL A 151 4.66 3.85 7.36
C VAL A 151 4.79 2.62 6.46
N GLU A 152 3.68 2.11 5.91
CA GLU A 152 3.75 0.91 5.07
C GLU A 152 4.32 1.15 3.69
N ALA A 153 4.17 2.34 3.13
CA ALA A 153 4.86 2.74 1.90
C ALA A 153 6.39 2.73 2.10
N VAL A 154 6.87 3.33 3.20
CA VAL A 154 8.31 3.35 3.52
C VAL A 154 8.82 1.94 3.82
N SER A 155 8.09 1.14 4.61
CA SER A 155 8.42 -0.28 4.84
C SER A 155 8.55 -1.05 3.52
N THR A 156 7.64 -0.81 2.58
CA THR A 156 7.64 -1.45 1.25
C THR A 156 8.87 -1.04 0.44
N ILE A 157 9.22 0.24 0.44
CA ILE A 157 10.42 0.76 -0.24
C ILE A 157 11.67 0.09 0.34
N TYR A 158 11.84 0.08 1.66
CA TYR A 158 13.01 -0.51 2.32
C TYR A 158 13.11 -2.03 2.17
N ALA A 159 11.97 -2.72 2.05
CA ALA A 159 11.94 -4.16 1.87
C ALA A 159 12.25 -4.59 0.42
N LEU A 160 11.79 -3.82 -0.57
CA LEU A 160 11.83 -4.23 -1.98
C LEU A 160 12.87 -3.49 -2.83
N ALA A 161 13.40 -2.34 -2.43
CA ALA A 161 14.35 -1.60 -3.26
C ALA A 161 15.80 -2.05 -3.04
N GLU A 162 16.63 -1.96 -4.08
CA GLU A 162 18.10 -2.11 -3.95
C GLU A 162 18.76 -0.94 -3.22
N HIS A 163 18.27 0.28 -3.47
CA HIS A 163 18.79 1.53 -2.89
C HIS A 163 17.66 2.39 -2.31
N PRO A 164 17.02 1.96 -1.20
CA PRO A 164 15.88 2.64 -0.62
C PRO A 164 16.21 4.06 -0.15
N ASP A 165 17.43 4.31 0.33
CA ASP A 165 17.85 5.62 0.85
C ASP A 165 17.83 6.72 -0.24
N LEU A 166 18.17 6.36 -1.48
CA LEU A 166 18.11 7.30 -2.60
C LEU A 166 16.67 7.66 -2.95
N ILE A 167 15.76 6.67 -2.94
CA ILE A 167 14.34 6.85 -3.22
C ILE A 167 13.69 7.71 -2.14
N CYS A 168 13.86 7.34 -0.86
CA CYS A 168 13.31 8.10 0.25
C CYS A 168 13.93 9.51 0.34
N GLY A 169 15.22 9.66 0.02
CA GLY A 169 15.87 10.96 -0.06
C GLY A 169 15.26 11.89 -1.10
N GLU A 170 14.87 11.37 -2.27
CA GLU A 170 14.15 12.14 -3.29
C GLU A 170 12.73 12.50 -2.85
N ILE A 171 12.00 11.54 -2.27
CA ILE A 171 10.65 11.78 -1.74
C ILE A 171 10.68 12.89 -0.68
N ILE A 172 11.60 12.84 0.28
CA ILE A 172 11.72 13.86 1.34
C ILE A 172 12.05 15.24 0.76
N LYS A 173 12.91 15.32 -0.27
CA LYS A 173 13.21 16.58 -0.96
C LYS A 173 11.96 17.18 -1.60
N GLU A 174 11.16 16.36 -2.29
CA GLU A 174 9.92 16.82 -2.91
C GLU A 174 8.88 17.23 -1.86
N MET A 175 8.72 16.44 -0.78
CA MET A 175 7.86 16.81 0.36
C MET A 175 8.27 18.16 0.97
N SER A 176 9.57 18.40 1.12
CA SER A 176 10.11 19.64 1.67
C SER A 176 9.82 20.84 0.78
N LYS A 177 9.92 20.69 -0.55
CA LYS A 177 9.53 21.75 -1.50
C LYS A 177 8.06 22.09 -1.36
N VAL A 178 7.18 21.08 -1.36
CA VAL A 178 5.73 21.28 -1.19
C VAL A 178 5.41 21.98 0.12
N MET A 179 6.05 21.59 1.24
CA MET A 179 5.84 22.27 2.52
C MET A 179 6.32 23.74 2.50
N LEU A 180 7.45 24.03 1.86
CA LEU A 180 7.96 25.39 1.73
C LEU A 180 7.05 26.26 0.85
N ASP A 181 6.56 25.70 -0.26
CA ASP A 181 5.64 26.42 -1.14
C ASP A 181 4.33 26.77 -0.41
N LEU A 182 3.78 25.84 0.37
CA LEU A 182 2.61 26.12 1.22
C LEU A 182 2.87 27.21 2.27
N HIS A 183 4.08 27.27 2.85
CA HIS A 183 4.43 28.31 3.81
C HIS A 183 4.57 29.69 3.15
N ASN A 184 5.05 29.74 1.91
CA ASN A 184 5.25 30.99 1.18
C ASN A 184 3.93 31.59 0.62
N GLU A 185 2.84 30.82 0.56
CA GLU A 185 1.52 31.28 0.11
C GLU A 185 0.65 31.93 1.21
N ASP A 186 1.14 32.03 2.45
CA ASP A 186 0.55 32.87 3.50
C ASP A 186 1.24 34.25 3.52
N PRO A 187 0.77 35.29 2.79
CA PRO A 187 1.24 36.64 3.04
C PRO A 187 0.66 37.12 4.38
N GLU A 188 1.54 37.40 5.34
CA GLU A 188 1.20 38.26 6.48
C GLU A 188 0.57 39.55 5.94
N PRO A 189 -0.59 40.00 6.45
CA PRO A 189 -0.99 41.38 6.23
C PRO A 189 -0.07 42.26 7.08
N GLU A 190 1.05 42.69 6.49
CA GLU A 190 1.75 43.89 6.91
C GLU A 190 0.78 45.07 6.76
N SER A 191 0.01 45.36 7.82
CA SER A 191 -0.65 46.65 7.95
C SER A 191 0.41 47.66 8.38
N GLU A 192 1.06 48.22 7.38
CA GLU A 192 1.92 49.39 7.50
C GLU A 192 1.20 50.53 8.25
N CYS A 193 1.97 51.12 9.14
CA CYS A 193 1.70 52.34 9.89
C CYS A 193 1.16 53.46 8.99
N THR A 194 -0.07 53.95 9.26
CA THR A 194 -0.45 55.30 8.84
C THR A 194 -0.31 56.25 10.02
N GLN A 195 0.89 56.82 10.16
CA GLN A 195 1.02 58.16 10.74
C GLN A 195 0.33 59.14 9.79
N SER A 196 -0.69 59.85 10.27
CA SER A 196 -1.16 61.11 9.66
C SER A 196 -1.90 61.95 10.70
N GLN A 197 -1.15 62.94 11.19
CA GLN A 197 -1.52 64.29 11.67
C GLN A 197 -2.87 64.52 12.35
#